data_AF-A0A932JBG2-F1
#
_entry.id   AF-A0A932JBG2-F1
#
_cell.length_a   1.000
_cell.length_b   1.000
_cell.length_c   1.000
_cell.angle_alpha   90.00
_cell.angle_beta   90.00
_cell.angle_gamma   90.00
#
_symmetry.space_group_name_H-M   'P 1'
#
loop_
_entity.id
_entity.type
_entity.pdbx_description
1 polymer ?
#
loop_
_entity_poly.entity_id
_entity_poly.type
_entity_poly.pdbx_seq_one_letter_code
_entity_poly.pdbx_strand_id
1 'polypeptide(L)'
;MRPEYDFSDGVRGKYAKTLRENGYVIRVRHADGTFTERRVLGENAVILEPDVREYFPNSRAVNNTLRTLIKLFPAKRKAAASKGRNGRTRQAIGRKRR
;
A
#
# COMPACT_ATOMS: atom_id res chain seq x y z
N MET A 1 -18.05 -9.88 29.84
CA MET A 1 -17.76 -10.26 28.44
C MET A 1 -18.23 -11.70 28.27
N ARG A 2 -19.02 -12.01 27.23
CA ARG A 2 -19.51 -13.39 27.04
C ARG A 2 -18.32 -14.32 26.76
N PRO A 3 -18.28 -15.54 27.30
CA PRO A 3 -17.14 -16.45 27.13
C PRO A 3 -16.93 -16.87 25.66
N GLU A 4 -17.97 -16.75 24.81
CA GLU A 4 -17.86 -16.97 23.36
C GLU A 4 -17.00 -15.92 22.63
N TYR A 5 -16.71 -14.78 23.27
CA TYR A 5 -15.89 -13.71 22.73
C TYR A 5 -14.52 -13.70 23.40
N ASP A 6 -13.76 -14.78 23.20
CA ASP A 6 -12.35 -14.83 23.56
C ASP A 6 -11.50 -14.16 22.47
N PHE A 7 -10.79 -13.10 22.85
CA PHE A 7 -9.92 -12.32 21.97
C PHE A 7 -8.45 -12.47 22.33
N SER A 8 -8.08 -13.47 23.13
CA SER A 8 -6.70 -13.70 23.57
C SER A 8 -5.72 -13.92 22.41
N ASP A 9 -6.15 -14.55 21.31
CA ASP A 9 -5.38 -14.70 20.06
C ASP A 9 -5.50 -13.50 19.08
N GLY A 10 -6.16 -12.42 19.51
CA GLY A 10 -6.46 -11.26 18.69
C GLY A 10 -5.22 -10.41 18.39
N VAL A 11 -4.83 -10.30 17.11
CA VAL A 11 -3.79 -9.35 16.67
C VAL A 11 -4.42 -8.00 16.35
N ARG A 12 -4.16 -7.00 17.21
CA ARG A 12 -4.61 -5.62 16.98
C ARG A 12 -3.98 -5.04 15.71
N GLY A 13 -4.80 -4.48 14.84
CA GLY A 13 -4.33 -3.73 13.68
C GLY A 13 -3.80 -4.55 12.50
N LYS A 14 -4.01 -5.87 12.47
CA LYS A 14 -3.58 -6.77 11.38
C LYS A 14 -3.89 -6.26 9.97
N TYR A 15 -5.02 -5.57 9.79
CA TYR A 15 -5.49 -5.05 8.51
C TYR A 15 -5.48 -3.52 8.40
N ALA A 16 -4.97 -2.81 9.42
CA ALA A 16 -5.07 -1.35 9.48
C ALA A 16 -4.37 -0.66 8.29
N LYS A 17 -3.15 -1.11 7.94
CA LYS A 17 -2.37 -0.57 6.82
C LYS A 17 -3.10 -0.78 5.49
N THR A 18 -3.50 -2.02 5.21
CA THR A 18 -4.18 -2.39 3.96
C THR A 18 -5.50 -1.64 3.79
N LEU A 19 -6.26 -1.48 4.87
CA LEU A 19 -7.54 -0.76 4.84
C LEU A 19 -7.34 0.73 4.52
N ARG A 20 -6.29 1.34 5.05
CA ARG A 20 -5.92 2.74 4.80
C ARG A 20 -5.42 2.96 3.38
N GLU A 21 -4.60 2.05 2.87
CA GLU A 21 -3.99 2.14 1.53
C GLU A 21 -5.00 1.88 0.40
N ASN A 22 -5.80 0.83 0.52
CA ASN A 22 -6.67 0.35 -0.57
C ASN A 22 -8.12 0.85 -0.46
N GLY A 23 -8.51 1.37 0.71
CA GLY A 23 -9.89 1.71 1.00
C GLY A 23 -10.75 0.46 1.21
N TYR A 24 -12.06 0.67 1.33
CA TYR A 24 -13.03 -0.41 1.58
C TYR A 24 -14.44 -0.01 1.18
N VAL A 25 -15.32 -0.99 1.15
CA VAL A 25 -16.73 -0.79 0.83
C VAL A 25 -17.57 -1.20 2.02
N ILE A 26 -18.38 -0.28 2.52
CA ILE A 26 -19.34 -0.52 3.59
C ILE A 26 -20.67 -0.90 2.93
N ARG A 27 -21.17 -2.08 3.24
CA ARG A 27 -22.52 -2.52 2.84
C ARG A 27 -23.39 -2.57 4.08
N VAL A 28 -24.35 -1.66 4.17
CA VAL A 28 -25.34 -1.62 5.25
C VAL A 28 -26.61 -2.26 4.73
N ARG A 29 -27.05 -3.34 5.37
CA ARG A 29 -28.35 -3.96 5.09
C ARG A 29 -29.41 -3.27 5.95
N HIS A 30 -30.50 -2.86 5.32
CA HIS A 30 -31.64 -2.25 5.98
C HIS A 30 -32.72 -3.30 6.29
N ALA A 31 -33.62 -2.96 7.22
CA ALA A 31 -34.72 -3.83 7.63
C ALA A 31 -35.76 -4.07 6.51
N ASP A 32 -35.83 -3.16 5.55
CA ASP A 32 -36.67 -3.27 4.33
C ASP A 32 -36.07 -4.24 3.28
N GLY A 33 -34.90 -4.84 3.55
CA GLY A 33 -34.21 -5.75 2.65
C GLY A 33 -33.31 -5.07 1.63
N THR A 34 -33.26 -3.74 1.58
CA THR A 34 -32.35 -2.99 0.73
C THR A 34 -30.94 -2.95 1.29
N PHE A 35 -29.97 -2.55 0.45
CA PHE A 35 -28.59 -2.35 0.87
C PHE A 35 -28.10 -0.98 0.42
N THR A 36 -27.44 -0.25 1.31
CA THR A 36 -26.66 0.94 0.94
C THR A 36 -25.19 0.56 0.85
N GLU A 37 -24.58 0.85 -0.30
CA GLU A 37 -23.16 0.66 -0.53
C GLU A 37 -22.43 2.01 -0.49
N ARG A 38 -21.48 2.16 0.43
CA ARG A 38 -20.61 3.33 0.51
C ARG A 38 -19.16 2.90 0.30
N ARG A 39 -18.52 3.46 -0.72
CA ARG A 39 -17.08 3.28 -0.95
C ARG A 39 -16.29 4.34 -0.19
N VAL A 40 -15.35 3.90 0.64
CA VAL A 40 -14.33 4.73 1.28
C VAL A 40 -13.06 4.56 0.49
N LEU A 41 -12.54 5.65 -0.07
CA LEU A 41 -11.31 5.64 -0.85
C LEU A 41 -10.09 5.50 0.08
N GLY A 42 -9.11 4.72 -0.35
CA GLY A 42 -7.81 4.63 0.31
C GLY A 42 -6.83 5.69 -0.18
N GLU A 43 -5.67 5.79 0.47
CA GLU A 43 -4.60 6.74 0.12
C GLU A 43 -4.08 6.53 -1.31
N ASN A 44 -4.18 5.32 -1.86
CA ASN A 44 -3.74 5.03 -3.25
C ASN A 44 -4.78 5.41 -4.31
N ALA A 45 -5.97 5.88 -3.91
CA ALA A 45 -7.00 6.29 -4.85
C ALA A 45 -6.67 7.68 -5.40
N VAL A 46 -6.61 7.81 -6.73
CA VAL A 46 -6.46 9.10 -7.41
C VAL A 46 -7.82 9.52 -7.97
N ILE A 47 -8.28 10.70 -7.55
CA ILE A 47 -9.49 11.32 -8.09
C ILE A 47 -9.05 12.17 -9.29
N LEU A 48 -9.70 11.95 -10.43
CA LEU A 48 -9.49 12.80 -11.60
C LEU A 48 -10.41 14.02 -11.49
N GLU A 49 -9.85 15.18 -11.80
CA GLU A 49 -10.63 16.41 -11.97
C GLU A 49 -11.61 16.27 -13.16
N PRO A 50 -12.73 17.04 -13.17
CA PRO A 50 -13.77 16.91 -14.20
C PRO A 50 -13.28 17.11 -15.63
N ASP A 51 -12.35 18.03 -15.84
CA ASP A 51 -11.72 18.34 -17.13
C ASP A 51 -10.88 17.16 -17.65
N VAL A 52 -10.09 16.52 -16.78
CA VAL A 52 -9.28 15.35 -17.15
C VAL A 52 -10.18 14.15 -17.45
N ARG A 53 -11.29 14.00 -16.72
CA ARG A 53 -12.26 12.92 -16.93
C ARG A 53 -12.94 12.99 -18.31
N GLU A 54 -13.07 14.18 -18.89
CA GLU A 54 -13.61 14.36 -20.25
C GLU A 54 -12.78 13.59 -21.29
N TYR A 55 -11.45 13.62 -21.15
CA TYR A 55 -10.54 12.90 -22.04
C TYR A 55 -10.33 11.43 -21.65
N PHE A 56 -10.51 11.10 -20.36
CA PHE A 56 -10.26 9.77 -19.81
C PHE A 56 -11.51 9.17 -19.14
N PRO A 57 -12.39 8.50 -19.90
CA PRO A 57 -13.65 8.00 -19.37
C PRO A 57 -13.50 6.83 -18.38
N ASN A 58 -12.37 6.12 -18.39
CA ASN A 58 -12.14 4.98 -17.50
C ASN A 58 -10.66 4.77 -17.14
N SER A 59 -10.44 3.95 -16.11
CA SER A 59 -9.10 3.64 -15.58
C SER A 59 -8.19 2.93 -16.60
N ARG A 60 -8.75 2.18 -17.55
CA ARG A 60 -7.96 1.49 -18.59
C ARG A 60 -7.32 2.51 -19.54
N ALA A 61 -8.06 3.54 -19.95
CA ALA A 61 -7.55 4.62 -20.79
C ALA A 61 -6.42 5.39 -20.09
N VAL A 62 -6.65 5.81 -18.83
CA VAL A 62 -5.64 6.50 -18.00
C VAL A 62 -4.36 5.69 -17.89
N ASN A 63 -4.48 4.42 -17.47
CA ASN A 63 -3.33 3.56 -17.22
C ASN A 63 -2.53 3.27 -18.50
N ASN A 64 -3.21 3.12 -19.63
CA ASN A 64 -2.52 2.94 -20.90
C ASN A 64 -1.68 4.17 -21.26
N THR A 65 -2.24 5.37 -21.15
CA THR A 65 -1.53 6.63 -21.43
C THR A 65 -0.37 6.87 -20.47
N LEU A 66 -0.55 6.63 -19.17
CA LEU A 66 0.55 6.76 -18.21
C LEU A 66 1.67 5.75 -18.50
N ARG A 67 1.34 4.52 -18.92
CA ARG A 67 2.33 3.52 -19.32
C ARG A 67 3.05 3.89 -20.61
N THR A 68 2.38 4.47 -21.60
CA THR A 68 3.05 4.96 -22.81
C THR A 68 3.98 6.12 -22.46
N LEU A 69 3.56 7.03 -21.58
CA LEU A 69 4.41 8.12 -21.09
C LEU A 69 5.65 7.61 -20.35
N ILE A 70 5.51 6.61 -19.47
CA ILE A 70 6.64 5.97 -18.78
C ILE A 70 7.63 5.32 -19.77
N LYS A 71 7.14 4.78 -20.90
CA LYS A 71 8.00 4.20 -21.93
C LYS A 71 8.76 5.26 -22.73
N LEU A 72 8.09 6.36 -23.07
CA LEU A 72 8.68 7.47 -23.83
C LEU A 72 9.67 8.29 -22.99
N PHE A 73 9.33 8.48 -21.71
CA PHE A 73 10.14 9.20 -20.74
C PHE A 73 10.36 8.30 -19.52
N PRO A 74 11.31 7.34 -19.58
CA PRO A 74 11.63 6.52 -18.44
C PRO A 74 12.07 7.43 -17.29
N ALA A 75 11.25 7.49 -16.24
CA ALA A 75 11.57 8.26 -15.04
C ALA A 75 12.96 7.87 -14.55
N LYS A 76 13.77 8.87 -14.18
CA LYS A 76 15.15 8.70 -13.69
C LYS A 76 15.25 7.46 -12.81
N ARG A 77 16.01 6.47 -13.27
CA ARG A 77 16.47 5.33 -12.47
C ARG A 77 16.99 5.89 -11.16
N LYS A 78 16.43 5.46 -10.03
CA LYS A 78 17.00 5.80 -8.72
C LYS A 78 18.50 5.51 -8.76
N ALA A 79 19.29 6.55 -8.57
CA ALA A 79 20.72 6.45 -8.47
C ALA A 79 21.09 5.49 -7.33
N ALA A 80 22.09 4.65 -7.61
CA ALA A 80 23.00 4.06 -6.64
C ALA A 80 22.41 3.13 -5.56
N ALA A 81 22.35 1.83 -5.89
CA ALA A 81 22.78 0.81 -4.94
C ALA A 81 24.32 0.71 -4.97
N SER A 82 25.01 1.81 -4.63
CA SER A 82 26.43 1.76 -4.25
C SER A 82 26.51 1.51 -2.75
N LYS A 83 26.39 0.24 -2.33
CA LYS A 83 27.06 -0.19 -1.09
C LYS A 83 28.32 -0.92 -1.49
N GLY A 84 29.40 -0.14 -1.48
CA GLY A 84 30.74 -0.60 -1.77
C GLY A 84 31.12 -1.78 -0.89
N ARG A 85 31.86 -2.69 -1.51
CA ARG A 85 32.90 -3.48 -0.87
C ARG A 85 33.70 -2.55 0.05
N ASN A 86 33.66 -2.77 1.36
CA ASN A 86 34.71 -2.29 2.23
C ASN A 86 35.29 -3.49 2.98
N GLY A 87 36.46 -3.92 2.54
CA GLY A 87 37.32 -4.81 3.29
C GLY A 87 38.25 -4.01 4.20
N ARG A 88 38.79 -4.71 5.20
CA ARG A 88 39.81 -4.32 6.21
C ARG A 88 39.19 -3.54 7.40
N THR A 89 39.52 -3.81 8.67
CA THR A 89 40.78 -4.31 9.25
C THR A 89 40.55 -4.92 10.65
N ARG A 90 41.41 -5.89 10.98
CA ARG A 90 41.82 -6.46 12.27
C ARG A 90 41.47 -5.67 13.55
N GLN A 91 40.99 -6.37 14.58
CA GLN A 91 41.50 -6.14 15.94
C GLN A 91 41.41 -7.41 16.79
N ALA A 92 42.57 -7.74 17.38
CA ALA A 92 42.81 -8.86 18.25
C ALA A 92 42.39 -8.54 19.69
N ILE A 93 41.73 -9.50 20.36
CA ILE A 93 41.69 -9.65 21.82
C ILE A 93 41.46 -11.16 22.03
N GLY A 94 42.42 -12.00 22.43
CA GLY A 94 43.15 -11.89 23.69
C GLY A 94 42.33 -12.53 24.82
N ARG A 95 42.27 -13.86 24.92
CA ARG A 95 41.91 -14.51 26.20
C ARG A 95 42.61 -15.87 26.37
N LYS A 96 43.81 -15.77 26.95
CA LYS A 96 44.55 -16.82 27.65
C LYS A 96 43.83 -17.12 28.98
N ARG A 97 43.90 -18.38 29.42
CA ARG A 97 43.69 -18.96 30.78
C ARG A 97 42.69 -20.12 30.68
N ARG A 98 42.95 -21.30 31.22
CA ARG A 98 44.13 -21.94 31.79
C ARG A 98 43.77 -23.42 31.86
#